data_AF-A0A252AK78-F1
#
_entry.id   AF-A0A252AK78-F1
#
_cell.length_a   1.000
_cell.length_b   1.000
_cell.length_c   1.000
_cell.angle_alpha   90.00
_cell.angle_beta   90.00
_cell.angle_gamma   90.00
#
_symmetry.space_group_name_H-M   'P 1'
#
loop_
_entity.id
_entity.type
_entity.pdbx_description
1 polymer ?
#
loop_
_entity_poly.entity_id
_entity_poly.type
_entity_poly.pdbx_seq_one_letter_code
_entity_poly.pdbx_strand_id
1 'polypeptide(L)'
;MMHLSSSLSRRGALASVLAATAAALPVMASAAPSGEDAALLTLCAEFWRVQNHIKALDEAPPYTFGTPHQKQHEAELAEACRREWVVMERLVDT
;
A
#
# COMPACT_ATOMS: atom_id res chain seq x y z
N MET A 1 8.69 -27.70 -24.40
CA MET A 1 8.61 -27.57 -22.94
C MET A 1 9.05 -26.15 -22.59
N MET A 2 8.12 -25.19 -22.49
CA MET A 2 8.41 -23.81 -22.11
C MET A 2 7.18 -23.25 -21.38
N HIS A 3 7.35 -22.84 -20.12
CA HIS A 3 6.85 -21.57 -19.56
C HIS A 3 7.09 -21.53 -18.05
N LEU A 4 8.17 -20.87 -17.64
CA LEU A 4 8.44 -20.44 -16.27
C LEU A 4 9.03 -19.03 -16.32
N SER A 5 8.25 -18.03 -16.73
CA SER A 5 8.78 -16.64 -16.77
C SER A 5 7.77 -15.52 -16.57
N SER A 6 6.46 -15.75 -16.39
CA SER A 6 5.51 -14.63 -16.23
C SER A 6 5.16 -14.28 -14.77
N SER A 7 5.46 -15.15 -13.79
CA SER A 7 5.15 -14.88 -12.37
C SER A 7 6.22 -14.05 -11.64
N LEU A 8 7.45 -14.03 -12.14
CA LEU A 8 8.56 -13.25 -11.57
C LEU A 8 8.53 -11.77 -12.00
N SER A 9 7.88 -11.45 -13.12
CA SER A 9 7.84 -10.08 -13.67
C SER A 9 6.98 -9.10 -12.86
N ARG A 10 5.91 -9.57 -12.19
CA ARG A 10 5.04 -8.71 -11.36
C ARG A 10 5.61 -8.41 -9.97
N ARG A 11 6.27 -9.38 -9.34
CA ARG A 11 6.86 -9.20 -8.00
C ARG A 11 8.06 -8.24 -8.02
N GLY A 12 8.86 -8.26 -9.08
CA GLY A 12 9.98 -7.33 -9.24
C GLY A 12 9.53 -5.87 -9.38
N ALA A 13 8.46 -5.62 -10.13
CA ALA A 13 7.94 -4.26 -10.34
C ALA A 13 7.42 -3.63 -9.03
N LEU A 14 6.70 -4.40 -8.20
CA LEU A 14 6.17 -3.91 -6.92
C LEU A 14 7.28 -3.62 -5.89
N ALA A 15 8.32 -4.46 -5.85
CA ALA A 15 9.47 -4.24 -4.99
C ALA A 15 10.25 -2.96 -5.36
N SER A 16 10.38 -2.66 -6.66
CA SER A 16 11.04 -1.43 -7.13
C SER A 16 10.25 -0.16 -6.78
N VAL A 17 8.91 -0.21 -6.84
CA VAL A 17 8.07 0.93 -6.45
C VAL A 17 8.17 1.19 -4.93
N LEU A 18 8.03 0.15 -4.11
CA LEU A 18 8.12 0.28 -2.64
C LEU A 18 9.49 0.78 -2.16
N ALA A 19 10.58 0.31 -2.77
CA ALA A 19 11.92 0.76 -2.42
C ALA A 19 12.15 2.24 -2.77
N ALA A 20 11.59 2.72 -3.88
CA ALA A 20 11.66 4.13 -4.23
C ALA A 20 10.86 5.01 -3.25
N THR A 21 9.70 4.55 -2.78
CA THR A 21 8.88 5.28 -1.80
C THR A 21 9.56 5.39 -0.44
N ALA A 22 10.27 4.35 0.00
CA ALA A 22 11.00 4.38 1.28
C ALA A 22 12.17 5.39 1.30
N ALA A 23 12.81 5.63 0.14
CA ALA A 23 13.89 6.60 0.02
C ALA A 23 13.41 8.07 -0.08
N ALA A 24 12.12 8.29 -0.34
CA ALA A 24 11.52 9.61 -0.47
C ALA A 24 10.92 10.16 0.83
N LEU A 25 10.95 9.39 1.93
CA LEU A 25 10.36 9.81 3.21
C LEU A 25 11.27 10.84 3.91
N PRO A 26 10.79 12.07 4.16
CA PRO A 26 11.57 13.06 4.88
C PRO A 26 11.74 12.61 6.33
N VAL A 27 12.99 12.56 6.79
CA VAL A 27 13.33 12.48 8.22
C VAL A 27 12.92 13.81 8.85
N MET A 28 11.69 13.89 9.38
CA MET A 28 11.16 15.08 10.03
C MET A 28 11.69 15.17 11.46
N ALA A 29 12.72 16.01 11.66
CA ALA A 29 13.17 16.47 12.96
C ALA A 29 12.21 17.55 13.50
N SER A 30 12.03 17.53 14.82
CA SER A 30 11.03 18.24 15.61
C SER A 30 10.83 19.74 15.33
N ALA A 31 9.61 20.11 14.96
CA ALA A 31 8.99 21.40 15.25
C ALA A 31 7.53 21.14 15.68
N ALA A 32 7.00 21.91 16.64
CA ALA A 32 5.61 21.76 17.08
C ALA A 32 4.69 21.99 15.87
N PRO A 33 3.80 21.03 15.53
CA PRO A 33 3.10 21.09 14.26
C PRO A 33 2.16 22.30 14.25
N SER A 34 2.32 23.14 13.24
CA SER A 34 1.26 24.06 12.82
C SER A 34 0.01 23.24 12.44
N GLY A 35 -1.17 23.85 12.34
CA GLY A 35 -2.41 23.12 12.02
C GLY A 35 -2.32 22.32 10.71
N GLU A 36 -1.55 22.82 9.73
CA GLU A 36 -1.27 22.15 8.46
C GLU A 36 -0.32 20.96 8.64
N ASP A 37 0.73 21.08 9.46
CA ASP A 37 1.62 19.96 9.80
C ASP A 37 0.87 18.83 10.51
N ALA A 38 -0.09 19.15 11.37
CA ALA A 38 -0.91 18.16 12.06
C ALA A 38 -1.82 17.38 11.08
N ALA A 39 -2.35 18.05 10.06
CA ALA A 39 -3.16 17.43 9.01
C ALA A 39 -2.32 16.50 8.12
N LEU A 40 -1.13 16.94 7.71
CA LEU A 40 -0.15 16.14 6.96
C LEU A 40 0.29 14.90 7.75
N LEU A 41 0.61 15.04 9.04
CA LEU A 41 0.97 13.91 9.90
C LEU A 41 -0.18 12.90 10.03
N THR A 42 -1.42 13.38 10.08
CA THR A 42 -2.60 12.51 10.13
C THR A 42 -2.76 11.73 8.83
N LEU A 43 -2.63 12.38 7.68
CA LEU A 43 -2.68 11.72 6.36
C LEU A 43 -1.55 10.69 6.20
N CYS A 44 -0.33 11.02 6.65
CA CYS A 44 0.79 10.07 6.66
C CYS A 44 0.51 8.85 7.55
N ALA A 45 -0.07 9.05 8.73
CA ALA A 45 -0.45 7.96 9.63
C ALA A 45 -1.53 7.07 9.01
N GLU A 46 -2.53 7.67 8.34
CA GLU A 46 -3.56 6.94 7.59
C GLU A 46 -2.96 6.13 6.45
N PHE A 47 -2.05 6.71 5.67
CA PHE A 47 -1.35 6.03 4.59
C PHE A 47 -0.63 4.79 5.09
N TRP A 48 0.17 4.92 6.15
CA TRP A 48 0.87 3.77 6.75
C TRP A 48 -0.07 2.70 7.27
N ARG A 49 -1.22 3.10 7.81
CA ARG A 49 -2.22 2.14 8.27
C ARG A 49 -2.79 1.31 7.12
N VAL A 50 -3.09 1.96 5.98
CA VAL A 50 -3.58 1.27 4.79
C VAL A 50 -2.50 0.38 4.19
N GLN A 51 -1.25 0.85 4.09
CA GLN A 51 -0.11 0.06 3.63
C GLN A 51 0.07 -1.23 4.45
N ASN A 52 0.06 -1.11 5.78
CA ASN A 52 0.20 -2.27 6.66
C ASN A 52 -0.98 -3.24 6.50
N HIS A 53 -2.18 -2.73 6.23
CA HIS A 53 -3.35 -3.58 5.99
C HIS A 53 -3.25 -4.33 4.65
N ILE A 54 -2.84 -3.66 3.57
CA ILE A 54 -2.58 -4.29 2.26
C ILE A 54 -1.53 -5.37 2.42
N LYS A 55 -0.42 -5.07 3.11
CA LYS A 55 0.63 -6.05 3.37
C LYS A 55 0.11 -7.28 4.14
N ALA A 56 -0.73 -7.07 5.14
CA ALA A 56 -1.33 -8.18 5.89
C ALA A 56 -2.26 -9.04 5.02
N LEU A 57 -2.97 -8.43 4.07
CA LEU A 57 -3.78 -9.16 3.09
C LEU A 57 -2.87 -9.94 2.11
N ASP A 58 -1.80 -9.34 1.61
CA ASP A 58 -0.85 -10.02 0.70
C ASP A 58 -0.10 -11.19 1.37
N GLU A 59 0.12 -11.11 2.69
CA GLU A 59 0.74 -12.17 3.49
C GLU A 59 -0.26 -13.26 3.92
N ALA A 60 -1.55 -13.11 3.59
CA ALA A 60 -2.57 -14.10 3.93
C ALA A 60 -2.28 -15.45 3.23
N PRO A 61 -2.69 -16.58 3.85
CA PRO A 61 -2.58 -17.89 3.20
C PRO A 61 -3.29 -17.91 1.84
N PRO A 62 -2.77 -18.67 0.86
CA PRO A 62 -3.40 -18.76 -0.45
C PRO A 62 -4.79 -19.38 -0.35
N TYR A 63 -5.78 -18.74 -0.99
CA TYR A 63 -7.14 -19.25 -1.06
C TYR A 63 -7.35 -20.14 -2.28
N THR A 64 -8.23 -21.13 -2.15
CA THR A 64 -8.69 -21.91 -3.30
C THR A 64 -9.49 -21.02 -4.25
N PHE A 65 -9.12 -21.04 -5.53
CA PHE A 65 -9.77 -20.26 -6.58
C PHE A 65 -11.27 -20.59 -6.70
N GLY A 66 -12.09 -19.56 -6.88
CA GLY A 66 -13.54 -19.64 -7.02
C GLY A 66 -14.30 -19.69 -5.70
N THR A 67 -13.62 -19.83 -4.55
CA THR A 67 -14.29 -19.89 -3.25
C THR A 67 -14.84 -18.52 -2.82
N PRO A 68 -15.90 -18.49 -1.99
CA PRO A 68 -16.38 -17.23 -1.40
C PRO A 68 -15.29 -16.49 -0.63
N HIS A 69 -14.45 -17.21 0.11
CA HIS A 69 -13.33 -16.62 0.86
C HIS A 69 -12.29 -15.94 -0.04
N GLN A 70 -11.92 -16.58 -1.16
CA GLN A 70 -11.03 -15.95 -2.15
C GLN A 70 -11.64 -14.66 -2.71
N LYS A 71 -12.91 -14.68 -3.11
CA LYS A 71 -13.60 -13.49 -3.65
C LYS A 71 -13.71 -12.36 -2.63
N GLN A 72 -14.00 -12.70 -1.37
CA GLN A 72 -14.06 -11.72 -0.29
C GLN A 72 -12.68 -11.10 -0.07
N HIS A 73 -11.63 -11.92 0.00
CA HIS A 73 -10.26 -11.45 0.16
C HIS A 73 -9.82 -10.52 -0.98
N GLU A 74 -10.12 -10.87 -2.24
CA GLU A 74 -9.85 -10.01 -3.40
C GLU A 74 -10.63 -8.69 -3.34
N ALA A 75 -11.88 -8.71 -2.87
CA ALA A 75 -12.68 -7.51 -2.70
C ALA A 75 -12.11 -6.58 -1.61
N GLU A 76 -11.66 -7.16 -0.49
CA GLU A 76 -11.01 -6.43 0.61
C GLU A 76 -9.69 -5.81 0.14
N LEU A 77 -8.86 -6.56 -0.59
CA LEU A 77 -7.61 -6.05 -1.17
C LEU A 77 -7.86 -4.91 -2.15
N ALA A 78 -8.83 -5.08 -3.06
CA ALA A 78 -9.19 -4.05 -4.03
C ALA A 78 -9.70 -2.77 -3.36
N GLU A 79 -10.45 -2.88 -2.27
CA GLU A 79 -10.90 -1.72 -1.48
C GLU A 79 -9.72 -1.05 -0.74
N ALA A 80 -8.81 -1.84 -0.16
CA ALA A 80 -7.63 -1.30 0.49
C ALA A 80 -6.76 -0.48 -0.48
N CYS A 81 -6.50 -1.00 -1.70
CA CYS A 81 -5.77 -0.27 -2.74
C CYS A 81 -6.50 1.01 -3.20
N ARG A 82 -7.84 1.00 -3.30
CA ARG A 82 -8.59 2.23 -3.60
C ARG A 82 -8.41 3.28 -2.51
N ARG A 83 -8.46 2.86 -1.24
CA ARG A 83 -8.27 3.78 -0.10
C ARG A 83 -6.87 4.34 -0.04
N GLU A 84 -5.85 3.52 -0.31
CA GLU A 84 -4.46 3.97 -0.43
C GLU A 84 -4.32 5.06 -1.49
N TRP A 85 -4.90 4.84 -2.68
CA TRP A 85 -4.89 5.82 -3.76
C TRP A 85 -5.50 7.16 -3.32
N VAL A 86 -6.68 7.15 -2.69
CA VAL A 86 -7.34 8.37 -2.19
C VAL A 86 -6.49 9.11 -1.15
N VAL A 87 -5.82 8.38 -0.25
CA VAL A 87 -4.93 9.01 0.75
C VAL A 87 -3.69 9.60 0.07
N MET A 88 -3.13 8.90 -0.92
CA MET A 88 -1.97 9.37 -1.68
C MET A 88 -2.29 10.62 -2.50
N GLU A 89 -3.45 10.71 -3.16
CA GLU A 89 -3.90 11.93 -3.85
C GLU A 89 -3.93 13.12 -2.87
N ARG A 90 -4.52 12.92 -1.69
CA ARG A 90 -4.59 13.96 -0.65
C ARG A 90 -3.23 14.40 -0.13
N LEU A 91 -2.27 13.47 -0.04
CA LEU A 91 -0.90 13.78 0.37
C LEU A 91 -0.12 14.57 -0.69
N VAL A 92 -0.44 14.37 -1.97
CA VAL A 92 0.18 15.12 -3.08
C VAL A 92 -0.45 16.51 -3.23
N ASP A 93 -1.73 16.64 -2.90
CA ASP A 93 -2.49 17.89 -3.01
C ASP A 93 -2.35 18.83 -1.80
N THR A 94 -1.73 18.37 -0.70
CA THR A 94 -1.31 19.20 0.46
C THR A 94 0.06 19.82 0.27
#